data_AF-A0A7S4IAJ8-F1
#
_entry.id   AF-A0A7S4IAJ8-F1
#
_cell.length_a   1.000
_cell.length_b   1.000
_cell.length_c   1.000
_cell.angle_alpha   90.00
_cell.angle_beta   90.00
_cell.angle_gamma   90.00
#
_symmetry.space_group_name_H-M   'P 1'
#
loop_
_entity.id
_entity.type
_entity.pdbx_description
1 polymer ?
#
loop_
_entity_poly.entity_id
_entity_poly.type
_entity_poly.pdbx_seq_one_letter_code
_entity_poly.pdbx_strand_id
1 'polypeptide(L)'
;MGAVLTHMNEAIVGPTQSEPLSKTSKFLMAQGCIYAVMGLNFLLVPELFAKLFMFEITGDSAPWRLLGMEVSVISYFYIMSARANSRYFATTTVLDRVVLCPVLVLATYVGAPPLLCYSCAFLELLLAILTSMSISADDDKAEKKST
;
A
#
# COMPACT_ATOMS: atom_id res chain seq x y z
N MET A 1 -45.59 12.72 0.95
CA MET A 1 -44.89 12.56 -0.35
C MET A 1 -43.48 13.18 -0.34
N GLY A 2 -43.24 14.30 0.38
CA GLY A 2 -41.91 14.92 0.49
C GLY A 2 -40.84 14.07 1.20
N ALA A 3 -41.17 13.42 2.33
CA ALA A 3 -40.20 12.63 3.11
C ALA A 3 -39.65 11.40 2.37
N VAL A 4 -40.46 10.79 1.49
CA VAL A 4 -40.04 9.64 0.67
C VAL A 4 -39.05 10.07 -0.41
N LEU A 5 -39.27 11.24 -1.03
CA LEU A 5 -38.33 11.80 -2.00
C LEU A 5 -36.99 12.17 -1.34
N THR A 6 -36.99 12.66 -0.10
CA THR A 6 -35.76 12.99 0.63
C THR A 6 -34.92 11.74 0.90
N HIS A 7 -35.53 10.65 1.38
CA HIS A 7 -34.81 9.39 1.62
C HIS A 7 -34.39 8.69 0.33
N MET A 8 -35.17 8.80 -0.75
CA MET A 8 -34.75 8.29 -2.06
C MET A 8 -33.58 9.08 -2.63
N ASN A 9 -33.53 10.39 -2.41
CA ASN A 9 -32.40 11.22 -2.86
C ASN A 9 -31.12 10.92 -2.08
N GLU A 10 -31.20 10.69 -0.76
CA GLU A 10 -30.07 10.21 0.05
C GLU A 10 -29.57 8.82 -0.39
N ALA A 11 -30.49 7.92 -0.75
CA ALA A 11 -30.15 6.58 -1.23
C ALA A 11 -29.54 6.57 -2.64
N ILE A 12 -29.94 7.50 -3.51
CA ILE A 12 -29.46 7.60 -4.91
C ILE A 12 -28.13 8.35 -4.99
N VAL A 13 -27.97 9.40 -4.18
CA VAL A 13 -26.79 10.28 -4.24
C VAL A 13 -25.66 9.76 -3.34
N GLY A 14 -25.98 8.90 -2.35
CA GLY A 14 -25.05 8.55 -1.27
C GLY A 14 -24.70 9.80 -0.44
N PRO A 15 -24.10 9.65 0.75
CA PRO A 15 -23.63 10.82 1.48
C PRO A 15 -22.65 11.61 0.61
N THR A 16 -23.05 12.81 0.17
CA THR A 16 -22.18 13.84 -0.41
C THR A 16 -21.32 14.46 0.68
N GLN A 17 -20.63 13.62 1.43
CA GLN A 17 -19.47 14.05 2.18
C GLN A 17 -18.27 13.61 1.37
N SER A 18 -17.86 14.50 0.45
CA SER A 18 -16.44 14.54 0.08
C SER A 18 -15.69 15.03 1.32
N GLU A 19 -15.66 14.22 2.37
CA GLU A 19 -14.71 14.47 3.45
C GLU A 19 -13.34 14.53 2.76
N PRO A 20 -12.60 15.64 2.93
CA PRO A 20 -11.30 15.76 2.30
C PRO A 20 -10.47 14.55 2.72
N LEU A 21 -9.89 13.85 1.74
CA LEU A 21 -9.12 12.62 1.99
C LEU A 21 -8.20 12.81 3.19
N SER A 22 -8.28 11.88 4.14
CA SER A 22 -7.41 11.88 5.32
C SER A 22 -5.94 11.88 4.89
N LYS A 23 -5.03 12.34 5.76
CA LYS A 23 -3.59 12.32 5.41
C LYS A 23 -3.14 10.88 5.13
N THR A 24 -3.67 9.93 5.90
CA THR A 24 -3.43 8.50 5.73
C THR A 24 -3.89 8.02 4.36
N SER A 25 -5.08 8.39 3.92
CA SER A 25 -5.56 7.99 2.59
C SER A 25 -4.72 8.58 1.46
N LYS A 26 -4.26 9.83 1.57
CA LYS A 26 -3.32 10.41 0.58
C LYS A 26 -1.98 9.69 0.57
N PHE A 27 -1.51 9.29 1.76
CA PHE A 27 -0.26 8.54 1.91
C PHE A 27 -0.36 7.14 1.29
N LEU A 28 -1.44 6.41 1.57
CA LEU A 28 -1.71 5.10 0.95
C LEU A 28 -1.87 5.22 -0.57
N MET A 29 -2.51 6.29 -1.06
CA MET A 29 -2.61 6.56 -2.50
C MET A 29 -1.23 6.72 -3.14
N ALA A 30 -0.35 7.51 -2.52
CA ALA A 30 1.01 7.71 -3.01
C ALA A 30 1.81 6.40 -3.00
N GLN A 31 1.71 5.61 -1.93
CA GLN A 31 2.33 4.28 -1.86
C GLN A 31 1.80 3.35 -2.96
N GLY A 32 0.48 3.33 -3.17
CA GLY A 32 -0.14 2.55 -4.24
C GLY A 32 0.41 2.93 -5.62
N CYS A 33 0.54 4.21 -5.93
CA CYS A 33 1.14 4.65 -7.19
C CYS A 33 2.61 4.22 -7.34
N ILE A 34 3.41 4.33 -6.28
CA ILE A 34 4.81 3.88 -6.29
C ILE A 34 4.89 2.37 -6.54
N TYR A 35 4.08 1.58 -5.83
CA TYR A 35 4.01 0.14 -6.04
C TYR A 35 3.50 -0.24 -7.42
N ALA A 36 2.57 0.52 -8.00
CA ALA A 36 2.11 0.26 -9.37
C ALA A 36 3.26 0.40 -10.37
N VAL A 37 4.05 1.48 -10.25
CA VAL A 37 5.23 1.68 -11.11
C VAL A 37 6.27 0.57 -10.87
N MET A 38 6.57 0.23 -9.62
CA MET A 38 7.53 -0.83 -9.31
C MET A 38 7.06 -2.20 -9.80
N GLY A 39 5.80 -2.56 -9.57
CA GLY A 39 5.20 -3.83 -9.97
C GLY A 39 5.17 -4.00 -11.48
N LEU A 40 4.78 -2.95 -12.22
CA LEU A 40 4.84 -2.95 -13.68
C LEU A 40 6.26 -3.07 -14.22
N ASN A 41 7.25 -2.43 -13.58
CA ASN A 41 8.65 -2.59 -13.95
C ASN A 41 9.12 -4.03 -13.76
N PHE A 42 8.86 -4.65 -12.62
CA PHE A 42 9.19 -6.07 -12.38
C PHE A 42 8.47 -7.02 -13.33
N LEU A 43 7.21 -6.73 -13.66
CA LEU A 43 6.39 -7.57 -14.52
C LEU A 43 6.82 -7.51 -16.00
N LEU A 44 7.11 -6.31 -16.50
CA LEU A 44 7.38 -6.08 -17.93
C LEU A 44 8.86 -6.09 -18.27
N VAL A 45 9.71 -5.49 -17.42
CA VAL A 45 11.14 -5.29 -17.70
C VAL A 45 11.97 -5.50 -16.43
N PRO A 46 12.01 -6.73 -15.86
CA PRO A 46 12.69 -7.01 -14.60
C PRO A 46 14.21 -6.70 -14.65
N GLU A 47 14.82 -6.81 -15.82
CA GLU A 47 16.24 -6.48 -16.05
C GLU A 47 16.56 -5.00 -15.78
N LEU A 48 15.62 -4.09 -16.02
CA LEU A 48 15.81 -2.67 -15.73
C LEU A 48 15.92 -2.45 -14.22
N PHE A 49 15.11 -3.16 -13.45
CA PHE A 49 15.15 -3.11 -11.99
C PHE A 49 16.46 -3.69 -11.45
N ALA A 50 16.88 -4.84 -11.99
CA ALA A 50 18.15 -5.47 -11.64
C ALA A 50 19.35 -4.51 -11.83
N LYS A 51 19.39 -3.80 -12.96
CA LYS A 51 20.39 -2.75 -13.23
C LYS A 51 20.34 -1.59 -12.24
N LEU A 52 19.14 -1.12 -11.88
CA LEU A 52 18.98 0.01 -10.96
C LEU A 52 19.49 -0.33 -9.55
N PHE A 53 19.33 -1.58 -9.13
CA PHE A 53 19.69 -2.06 -7.79
C PHE A 53 21.01 -2.86 -7.75
N MET A 54 21.78 -2.84 -8.84
CA MET A 54 23.10 -3.47 -8.93
C MET A 54 23.11 -4.97 -8.57
N PHE A 55 22.06 -5.70 -8.97
CA PHE A 55 22.04 -7.17 -8.87
C PHE A 55 21.78 -7.80 -10.22
N GLU A 56 22.22 -9.05 -10.39
CA GLU A 56 22.01 -9.79 -11.63
C GLU A 56 20.85 -10.77 -11.47
N ILE A 57 19.97 -10.79 -12.47
CA ILE A 57 18.97 -11.86 -12.62
C ILE A 57 19.67 -12.99 -13.37
N THR A 58 20.12 -14.01 -12.62
CA THR A 58 20.69 -15.23 -13.20
C THR A 58 19.59 -16.27 -13.40
N GLY A 59 19.45 -16.79 -14.63
CA GLY A 59 18.47 -17.83 -14.95
C GLY A 59 17.10 -17.30 -15.37
N ASP A 60 16.03 -17.94 -14.90
CA ASP A 60 14.66 -17.63 -15.31
C ASP A 60 14.14 -16.31 -14.72
N SER A 61 13.52 -15.49 -15.57
CA SER A 61 12.90 -14.22 -15.17
C SER A 61 11.49 -14.39 -14.60
N ALA A 62 10.89 -15.58 -14.70
CA ALA A 62 9.53 -15.84 -14.24
C ALA A 62 9.27 -15.50 -12.76
N PRO A 63 10.16 -15.80 -11.79
CA PRO A 63 9.95 -15.42 -10.39
C PRO A 63 9.85 -13.90 -10.18
N TRP A 64 10.65 -13.15 -10.94
CA TRP A 64 10.65 -11.68 -10.89
C TRP A 64 9.36 -11.08 -11.46
N ARG A 65 8.83 -11.69 -12.52
CA ARG A 65 7.55 -11.30 -13.09
C ARG A 65 6.38 -11.65 -12.17
N LEU A 66 6.45 -12.80 -11.50
CA LEU A 66 5.48 -13.20 -10.48
C LEU A 66 5.47 -12.20 -9.31
N LEU A 67 6.67 -11.82 -8.83
CA LEU A 67 6.80 -10.76 -7.82
C LEU A 67 6.23 -9.43 -8.31
N GLY A 68 6.49 -9.05 -9.56
CA GLY A 68 5.89 -7.86 -10.18
C GLY A 68 4.37 -7.89 -10.24
N MET A 69 3.79 -9.06 -10.53
CA MET A 69 2.34 -9.27 -10.50
C MET A 69 1.78 -9.08 -9.09
N GLU A 70 2.42 -9.68 -8.07
CA GLU A 70 2.03 -9.53 -6.67
C GLU A 70 2.07 -8.07 -6.22
N VAL A 71 3.17 -7.36 -6.48
CA VAL A 71 3.32 -5.94 -6.15
C VAL A 71 2.27 -5.08 -6.87
N SER A 72 1.92 -5.43 -8.12
CA SER A 72 0.85 -4.76 -8.86
C SER A 72 -0.53 -4.97 -8.21
N VAL A 73 -0.80 -6.18 -7.70
CA VAL A 73 -2.04 -6.47 -6.96
C VAL A 73 -2.10 -5.69 -5.64
N ILE A 74 -0.99 -5.63 -4.89
CA ILE A 74 -0.90 -4.81 -3.67
C ILE A 74 -1.16 -3.34 -3.98
N SER A 75 -0.60 -2.83 -5.09
CA SER A 75 -0.80 -1.45 -5.53
C SER A 75 -2.28 -1.12 -5.76
N TYR A 76 -3.02 -2.03 -6.38
CA TYR A 76 -4.45 -1.89 -6.61
C TYR A 76 -5.22 -1.79 -5.30
N PHE A 77 -4.92 -2.67 -4.34
CA PHE A 77 -5.58 -2.63 -3.03
C PHE A 77 -5.28 -1.33 -2.28
N TYR A 78 -4.06 -0.81 -2.36
CA TYR A 78 -3.70 0.46 -1.71
C TYR A 78 -4.45 1.64 -2.29
N ILE A 79 -4.55 1.72 -3.63
CA ILE A 79 -5.31 2.76 -4.32
C ILE A 79 -6.79 2.67 -3.98
N MET A 80 -7.38 1.47 -4.02
CA MET A 80 -8.80 1.29 -3.73
C MET A 80 -9.13 1.60 -2.27
N SER A 81 -8.28 1.17 -1.34
CA SER A 81 -8.49 1.45 0.08
C SER A 81 -8.28 2.93 0.43
N ALA A 82 -7.35 3.60 -0.23
CA ALA A 82 -7.20 5.05 -0.14
C ALA A 82 -8.46 5.79 -0.65
N ARG A 83 -9.07 5.31 -1.74
CA ARG A 83 -10.35 5.86 -2.24
C ARG A 83 -11.51 5.60 -1.29
N ALA A 84 -11.51 4.45 -0.62
CA ALA A 84 -12.52 4.10 0.38
C ALA A 84 -12.35 4.86 1.71
N ASN A 85 -11.23 5.58 1.89
CA ASN A 85 -10.88 6.31 3.12
C ASN A 85 -11.02 5.45 4.41
N SER A 86 -10.72 4.16 4.30
CA SER A 86 -10.96 3.19 5.37
C SER A 86 -9.77 3.12 6.34
N ARG A 87 -9.97 3.57 7.58
CA ARG A 87 -8.99 3.45 8.68
C ARG A 87 -8.61 2.00 8.96
N TYR A 88 -9.60 1.09 8.90
CA TYR A 88 -9.37 -0.33 9.17
C TYR A 88 -8.34 -0.92 8.21
N PHE A 89 -8.45 -0.59 6.92
CA PHE A 89 -7.48 -1.07 5.94
C PHE A 89 -6.08 -0.49 6.16
N ALA A 90 -5.99 0.80 6.51
CA ALA A 90 -4.69 1.40 6.85
C ALA A 90 -4.02 0.67 8.02
N THR A 91 -4.78 0.34 9.08
CA THR A 91 -4.24 -0.42 10.21
C THR A 91 -3.84 -1.85 9.87
N THR A 92 -4.59 -2.56 9.01
CA THR A 92 -4.21 -3.92 8.59
C THR A 92 -2.95 -3.92 7.75
N THR A 93 -2.73 -2.91 6.90
CA THR A 93 -1.48 -2.82 6.15
C THR A 93 -0.26 -2.67 7.05
N VAL A 94 -0.35 -1.97 8.18
CA VAL A 94 0.77 -1.90 9.15
C VAL A 94 1.15 -3.29 9.64
N LEU A 95 0.16 -4.14 9.97
CA LEU A 95 0.41 -5.50 10.41
C LEU A 95 1.03 -6.36 9.29
N ASP A 96 0.49 -6.28 8.07
CA ASP A 96 1.04 -7.02 6.92
C ASP A 96 2.52 -6.69 6.71
N ARG A 97 2.89 -5.40 6.77
CA ARG A 97 4.27 -4.94 6.61
C ARG A 97 5.20 -5.49 7.69
N VAL A 98 4.76 -5.50 8.95
CA VAL A 98 5.55 -6.02 10.09
C VAL A 98 5.72 -7.54 9.99
N VAL A 99 4.69 -8.26 9.54
CA VAL A 99 4.74 -9.72 9.34
C VAL A 99 5.59 -10.10 8.13
N LEU A 100 5.65 -9.25 7.09
CA LEU A 100 6.46 -9.50 5.90
C LEU A 100 7.96 -9.39 6.18
N CYS A 101 8.38 -8.53 7.13
CA CYS A 101 9.79 -8.38 7.52
C CYS A 101 10.50 -9.71 7.87
N PRO A 102 10.03 -10.54 8.81
CA PRO A 102 10.66 -11.81 9.11
C PRO A 102 10.62 -12.78 7.92
N VAL A 103 9.59 -12.75 7.09
CA VAL A 103 9.52 -13.57 5.87
C VAL A 103 10.64 -13.20 4.90
N LEU A 104 10.88 -11.91 4.66
CA LEU A 104 11.96 -11.42 3.80
C LEU A 104 13.34 -11.78 4.37
N VAL A 105 13.53 -11.68 5.69
CA VAL A 105 14.78 -12.11 6.32
C VAL A 105 14.98 -13.62 6.15
N LEU A 106 13.95 -14.43 6.37
CA LEU A 106 14.01 -15.89 6.16
C LEU A 106 14.28 -16.27 4.70
N ALA A 107 13.82 -15.46 3.74
CA ALA A 107 14.07 -15.67 2.31
C ALA A 107 15.57 -15.72 1.97
N THR A 108 16.42 -15.03 2.75
CA THR A 108 17.89 -15.10 2.57
C THR A 108 18.47 -16.49 2.83
N TYR A 109 17.87 -17.25 3.75
CA TYR A 109 18.33 -18.60 4.09
C TYR A 109 17.91 -19.65 3.04
N VAL A 110 16.95 -19.32 2.17
CA VAL A 110 16.53 -20.17 1.04
C VAL A 110 17.14 -19.73 -0.30
N GLY A 111 18.11 -18.81 -0.27
CA GLY A 111 18.90 -18.41 -1.44
C GLY A 111 18.45 -17.13 -2.15
N ALA A 112 17.51 -16.36 -1.58
CA ALA A 112 17.16 -15.06 -2.14
C ALA A 112 18.31 -14.03 -1.94
N PRO A 113 18.49 -13.06 -2.86
CA PRO A 113 19.57 -12.08 -2.77
C PRO A 113 19.54 -11.28 -1.46
N PRO A 114 20.56 -11.37 -0.59
CA PRO A 114 20.51 -10.78 0.76
C PRO A 114 20.30 -9.27 0.75
N LEU A 115 20.95 -8.56 -0.18
CA LEU A 115 20.82 -7.10 -0.30
C LEU A 115 19.38 -6.68 -0.60
N LEU A 116 18.69 -7.42 -1.48
CA LEU A 116 17.29 -7.17 -1.81
C LEU A 116 16.40 -7.45 -0.59
N CYS A 117 16.57 -8.60 0.05
CA CYS A 117 15.77 -8.97 1.21
C CYS A 117 15.91 -7.98 2.38
N TYR A 118 17.13 -7.58 2.73
CA TYR A 118 17.36 -6.65 3.82
C TYR A 118 16.88 -5.24 3.50
N SER A 119 17.07 -4.76 2.26
CA SER A 119 16.56 -3.45 1.84
C SER A 119 15.03 -3.42 1.82
N CYS A 120 14.38 -4.46 1.31
CA CYS A 120 12.93 -4.60 1.36
C CYS A 120 12.42 -4.70 2.80
N ALA A 121 13.01 -5.53 3.65
CA ALA A 121 12.58 -5.66 5.05
C ALA A 121 12.73 -4.33 5.81
N PHE A 122 13.83 -3.62 5.60
CA PHE A 122 14.02 -2.30 6.19
C PHE A 122 12.98 -1.29 5.69
N LEU A 123 12.72 -1.29 4.38
CA LEU A 123 11.72 -0.41 3.77
C LEU A 123 10.31 -0.71 4.30
N GLU A 124 9.94 -1.98 4.45
CA GLU A 124 8.63 -2.39 4.99
C GLU A 124 8.44 -1.90 6.43
N LEU A 125 9.46 -2.03 7.28
CA LEU A 125 9.41 -1.52 8.65
C LEU A 125 9.28 0.01 8.68
N LEU A 126 10.04 0.71 7.84
CA LEU A 126 9.96 2.16 7.72
C LEU A 126 8.56 2.61 7.28
N LEU A 127 7.99 1.96 6.27
CA LEU A 127 6.66 2.27 5.78
C LEU A 127 5.56 1.92 6.79
N ALA A 128 5.73 0.87 7.59
CA ALA A 128 4.82 0.54 8.69
C ALA A 128 4.81 1.66 9.74
N ILE A 129 5.98 2.16 10.13
CA ILE A 129 6.11 3.28 11.08
C ILE A 129 5.45 4.55 10.50
N LEU A 130 5.77 4.93 9.26
CA LEU A 130 5.20 6.11 8.62
C LEU A 130 3.67 6.04 8.50
N THR A 131 3.14 4.87 8.16
CA THR A 131 1.69 4.65 8.08
C THR A 131 1.05 4.77 9.47
N SER A 132 1.68 4.23 10.51
CA SER A 132 1.20 4.32 11.89
C SER A 132 1.18 5.77 12.38
N MET A 133 2.25 6.53 12.13
CA MET A 133 2.31 7.96 12.45
C MET A 133 1.23 8.76 11.70
N SER A 134 0.94 8.41 10.45
CA SER A 134 -0.12 9.05 9.68
C SER A 134 -1.51 8.78 10.28
N ILE A 135 -1.76 7.54 10.72
CA ILE A 135 -3.02 7.17 11.38
C ILE A 135 -3.19 7.97 12.68
N SER A 136 -2.17 7.99 13.55
CA SER A 136 -2.23 8.77 14.80
C SER A 136 -2.46 10.26 14.56
N ALA A 137 -1.85 10.83 13.52
CA ALA A 137 -2.05 12.25 13.18
C ALA A 137 -3.45 12.58 12.64
N ASP A 138 -4.14 11.61 12.04
CA ASP A 138 -5.55 11.74 11.65
C ASP A 138 -6.48 11.59 12.88
N ASP A 139 -6.16 10.68 13.81
CA ASP A 139 -6.90 10.50 15.06
C ASP A 139 -6.86 11.77 15.94
N ASP A 140 -5.67 12.36 16.14
CA ASP A 140 -5.49 13.63 16.90
C ASP A 140 -6.31 14.79 16.32
N LYS A 141 -6.48 14.80 14.99
CA LYS A 141 -7.28 15.83 14.30
C LYS A 141 -8.78 15.61 14.50
N ALA A 142 -9.22 14.35 14.56
CA ALA A 142 -10.61 14.03 14.80
C ALA A 142 -11.03 14.45 16.22
N GLU A 143 -10.19 14.19 17.23
CA GLU A 143 -10.45 14.57 18.62
C GLU A 143 -10.55 16.09 18.82
N LYS A 144 -9.66 16.87 18.18
CA LYS A 144 -9.70 18.34 18.20
C LYS A 144 -10.94 18.94 17.52
N LYS A 145 -11.59 18.21 16.61
CA LYS A 145 -12.81 18.69 15.92
C LYS A 145 -14.08 18.41 16.75
N SER A 146 -14.02 17.48 17.70
CA SER A 146 -15.12 17.15 18.62
C SER A 146 -15.13 17.94 19.93
N THR A 147 -14.10 18.74 20.20
CA THR A 147 -13.98 19.63 21.36
C THR A 147 -14.29 21.06 20.96
#